data_AF-A0A251PSM7-F1
#
_entry.id   AF-A0A251PSM7-F1
#
_cell.length_a   1.000
_cell.length_b   1.000
_cell.length_c   1.000
_cell.angle_alpha   90.00
_cell.angle_beta   90.00
_cell.angle_gamma   90.00
#
_symmetry.space_group_name_H-M   'P 1'
#
loop_
_entity.id
_entity.type
_entity.pdbx_description
1 polymer ?
#
loop_
_entity_poly.entity_id
_entity_poly.type
_entity_poly.pdbx_seq_one_letter_code
_entity_poly.pdbx_strand_id
1 'polypeptide(L)'
;MMAPNRWIPSSKTLQRPLRLADSTTCVTVSILHPPNRTSLLVRVHDVQNISYADQRAILNQVARMLRISERDEMDMREYQKVHPEAKEKGFGRVFRSPTLFEDLVKCLLLCNCTWSNTLKMARALCELQFELSNNNKASARSGQKRKRETSNTWPCKVINQMDGGILGNFPTSKELAGLDENTLVSEHKVLGYRAKLILKLARDVERGTIRLHEFEEALDDMSFNQDQVFRRLMKIKGFGSYACANALMCIGYYQHVPLDTETIRHLQEASSTKHTLYSFIYLFIYF
;
A
#
# COMPACT_ATOMS: atom_id res chain seq x y z
N MET A 1 -10.82 -4.09 0.36
CA MET A 1 -9.44 -3.56 0.29
C MET A 1 -8.69 -3.98 1.54
N MET A 2 -7.36 -4.15 1.47
CA MET A 2 -6.56 -4.40 2.68
C MET A 2 -6.53 -3.15 3.57
N ALA A 3 -6.51 -3.36 4.89
CA ALA A 3 -6.28 -2.31 5.87
C ALA A 3 -5.00 -1.49 5.53
N PRO A 4 -4.95 -0.20 5.92
CA PRO A 4 -5.96 0.54 6.68
C PRO A 4 -7.02 1.24 5.79
N ASN A 5 -7.16 0.84 4.52
CA ASN A 5 -8.08 1.48 3.59
C ASN A 5 -9.54 1.16 3.90
N ARG A 6 -10.37 2.19 3.96
CA ARG A 6 -11.82 2.10 4.15
C ARG A 6 -12.55 2.74 2.97
N TRP A 7 -13.15 1.93 2.11
CA TRP A 7 -14.05 2.44 1.07
C TRP A 7 -15.47 2.60 1.63
N ILE A 8 -16.06 3.78 1.44
CA ILE A 8 -17.43 4.10 1.85
C ILE A 8 -18.26 4.25 0.56
N PRO A 9 -19.03 3.21 0.15
CA PRO A 9 -19.73 3.21 -1.14
C PRO A 9 -20.76 4.32 -1.27
N SER A 10 -21.52 4.60 -0.21
CA SER A 10 -22.61 5.58 -0.22
C SER A 10 -22.14 7.00 -0.56
N SER A 11 -20.94 7.37 -0.13
CA SER A 11 -20.34 8.69 -0.39
C SER A 11 -19.18 8.63 -1.38
N LYS A 12 -18.92 7.47 -2.01
CA LYS A 12 -17.76 7.21 -2.88
C LYS A 12 -16.45 7.77 -2.30
N THR A 13 -16.21 7.51 -1.01
CA THR A 13 -15.09 8.10 -0.26
C THR A 13 -14.11 7.03 0.16
N LEU A 14 -12.82 7.25 -0.14
CA LEU A 14 -11.72 6.49 0.44
C LEU A 14 -11.26 7.18 1.72
N GLN A 15 -11.38 6.50 2.85
CA GLN A 15 -10.85 6.97 4.13
C GLN A 15 -9.67 6.11 4.56
N ARG A 16 -8.58 6.73 5.01
CA ARG A 16 -7.43 6.03 5.59
C ARG A 16 -6.59 6.98 6.45
N PRO A 17 -5.71 6.47 7.33
CA PRO A 17 -4.66 7.26 7.95
C PRO A 17 -3.53 7.52 6.93
N LEU A 18 -2.94 8.73 6.96
CA LEU A 18 -1.72 9.10 6.23
C LEU A 18 -0.72 9.78 7.16
N ARG A 19 0.57 9.70 6.83
CA ARG A 19 1.65 10.28 7.63
C ARG A 19 1.85 11.76 7.28
N LEU A 20 2.22 12.56 8.28
CA LEU A 20 2.65 13.95 8.12
C LEU A 20 4.12 14.01 7.68
N ALA A 21 4.66 15.22 7.48
CA ALA A 21 6.02 15.41 6.98
C ALA A 21 7.10 14.86 7.93
N ASP A 22 6.79 14.80 9.23
CA ASP A 22 7.66 14.18 10.25
C ASP A 22 7.75 12.65 10.16
N SER A 23 7.00 12.02 9.24
CA SER A 23 6.95 10.57 8.99
C SER A 23 6.47 9.71 10.18
N THR A 24 6.07 10.32 11.28
CA THR A 24 5.70 9.63 12.54
C THR A 24 4.27 9.94 12.93
N THR A 25 3.87 11.21 12.85
CA THR A 25 2.51 11.63 13.12
C THR A 25 1.60 11.21 11.97
N CYS A 26 0.42 10.68 12.31
CA CYS A 26 -0.60 10.31 11.33
C CYS A 26 -1.86 11.14 11.51
N VAL A 27 -2.57 11.42 10.42
CA VAL A 27 -3.89 12.07 10.39
C VAL A 27 -4.86 11.30 9.51
N THR A 28 -6.13 11.25 9.91
CA THR A 28 -7.15 10.54 9.12
C THR A 28 -7.54 11.44 7.96
N VAL A 29 -7.53 10.89 6.75
CA VAL A 29 -7.94 11.60 5.54
C VAL A 29 -9.14 10.93 4.89
N SER A 30 -10.00 11.75 4.28
CA SER A 30 -11.02 11.31 3.34
C SER A 30 -10.74 11.88 1.97
N ILE A 31 -10.65 11.01 0.98
CA ILE A 31 -10.41 11.33 -0.42
C ILE A 31 -11.68 11.01 -1.18
N LEU A 32 -12.23 12.00 -1.86
CA LEU A 32 -13.43 11.86 -2.68
C LEU A 32 -13.33 12.70 -3.94
N HIS A 33 -14.10 12.33 -4.94
CA HIS A 33 -14.24 13.08 -6.18
C HIS A 33 -15.67 13.67 -6.23
N PRO A 34 -15.84 14.96 -5.91
CA PRO A 34 -17.15 15.60 -5.99
C PRO A 34 -17.67 15.58 -7.43
N PRO A 35 -19.00 15.43 -7.64
CA PRO A 35 -19.59 15.58 -8.96
C PRO A 35 -19.18 16.90 -9.61
N ASN A 36 -18.95 16.88 -10.92
CA ASN A 36 -18.63 18.06 -11.74
C ASN A 36 -17.33 18.81 -11.38
N ARG A 37 -16.39 18.14 -10.69
CA ARG A 37 -15.03 18.68 -10.50
C ARG A 37 -14.02 17.88 -11.31
N THR A 38 -12.95 18.52 -11.75
CA THR A 38 -11.79 17.86 -12.35
C THR A 38 -10.70 17.52 -11.32
N SER A 39 -10.96 17.84 -10.05
CA SER A 39 -10.03 17.66 -8.94
C SER A 39 -10.60 16.76 -7.84
N LEU A 40 -9.72 16.06 -7.15
CA LEU A 40 -10.04 15.35 -5.92
C LEU A 40 -10.12 16.33 -4.75
N LEU A 41 -11.01 16.03 -3.81
CA LEU A 41 -11.06 16.69 -2.50
C LEU A 41 -10.40 15.77 -1.48
N VAL A 42 -9.34 16.27 -0.84
CA VAL A 42 -8.68 15.61 0.30
C VAL A 42 -9.05 16.37 1.56
N ARG A 43 -9.86 15.75 2.42
CA ARG A 43 -10.24 16.30 3.73
C ARG A 43 -9.40 15.65 4.81
N VAL A 44 -8.71 16.48 5.60
CA VAL A 44 -7.98 16.05 6.80
C VAL A 44 -8.89 16.23 8.00
N HIS A 45 -8.96 15.22 8.87
CA HIS A 45 -9.84 15.21 10.05
C HIS A 45 -9.05 15.45 11.34
N ASP A 46 -9.72 15.95 12.37
CA ASP A 46 -9.20 16.13 13.73
C ASP A 46 -7.96 17.04 13.85
N VAL A 47 -7.77 17.94 12.88
CA VAL A 47 -6.71 18.97 12.90
C VAL A 47 -7.31 20.33 12.54
N GLN A 48 -6.97 21.37 13.30
CA GLN A 48 -7.42 22.74 13.02
C GLN A 48 -6.64 23.40 11.90
N ASN A 49 -5.31 23.27 11.93
CA ASN A 49 -4.40 23.83 10.94
C ASN A 49 -3.40 22.77 10.52
N ILE A 50 -3.07 22.73 9.24
CA ILE A 50 -2.07 21.84 8.68
C ILE A 50 -0.99 22.66 7.99
N SER A 51 0.28 22.39 8.29
CA SER A 51 1.39 23.12 7.71
C SER A 51 1.49 22.85 6.21
N TYR A 52 2.14 23.75 5.45
CA TYR A 52 2.36 23.53 4.03
C TYR A 52 3.17 22.26 3.75
N ALA A 53 4.16 21.96 4.59
CA ALA A 53 4.96 20.74 4.48
C ALA A 53 4.09 19.48 4.65
N ASP A 54 3.17 19.49 5.61
CA ASP A 54 2.24 18.39 5.88
C ASP A 54 1.20 18.22 4.78
N GLN A 55 0.67 19.33 4.25
CA GLN A 55 -0.21 19.29 3.08
C GLN A 55 0.50 18.62 1.90
N ARG A 56 1.74 19.01 1.61
CA ARG A 56 2.54 18.42 0.53
C ARG A 56 2.79 16.93 0.77
N ALA A 57 3.12 16.53 2.01
CA ALA A 57 3.33 15.13 2.36
C ALA A 57 2.07 14.28 2.15
N ILE A 58 0.90 14.80 2.52
CA ILE A 58 -0.39 14.13 2.29
C ILE A 58 -0.70 14.03 0.81
N LEU A 59 -0.57 15.14 0.06
CA LEU A 59 -0.85 15.16 -1.38
C LEU A 59 0.05 14.21 -2.15
N ASN A 60 1.34 14.12 -1.82
CA ASN A 60 2.27 13.17 -2.43
C ASN A 60 1.85 11.72 -2.21
N GLN A 61 1.42 11.37 -0.99
CA GLN A 61 0.91 10.03 -0.68
C GLN A 61 -0.38 9.73 -1.46
N VAL A 62 -1.32 10.68 -1.54
CA VAL A 62 -2.57 10.53 -2.30
C VAL A 62 -2.29 10.38 -3.80
N ALA A 63 -1.41 11.22 -4.35
CA ALA A 63 -1.01 11.16 -5.75
C ALA A 63 -0.36 9.81 -6.09
N ARG A 64 0.53 9.30 -5.22
CA ARG A 64 1.10 7.96 -5.36
C ARG A 64 0.00 6.89 -5.38
N MET A 65 -0.87 6.87 -4.37
CA MET A 65 -1.91 5.85 -4.23
C MET A 65 -2.85 5.76 -5.43
N LEU A 66 -3.23 6.92 -5.96
CA LEU A 66 -4.24 7.06 -7.01
C LEU A 66 -3.65 7.18 -8.42
N ARG A 67 -2.32 7.03 -8.57
CA ARG A 67 -1.63 7.11 -9.87
C ARG A 67 -1.87 8.44 -10.56
N ILE A 68 -1.57 9.54 -9.86
CA ILE A 68 -1.75 10.91 -10.35
C ILE A 68 -0.37 11.51 -10.60
N SER A 69 0.15 11.29 -11.80
CA SER A 69 1.38 11.90 -12.33
C SER A 69 1.28 11.98 -13.85
N GLU A 70 2.12 12.79 -14.50
CA GLU A 70 2.14 12.89 -15.97
C GLU A 70 2.39 11.54 -16.65
N ARG A 71 3.31 10.74 -16.08
CA ARG A 71 3.58 9.37 -16.53
C ARG A 71 2.34 8.48 -16.40
N ASP A 72 1.69 8.47 -15.24
CA ASP A 72 0.49 7.64 -15.05
C ASP A 72 -0.63 8.04 -16.02
N GLU A 73 -0.74 9.33 -16.39
CA GLU A 73 -1.65 9.78 -17.44
C GLU A 73 -1.27 9.30 -18.85
N MET A 74 0.03 9.22 -19.15
CA MET A 74 0.52 8.66 -20.42
C MET A 74 0.20 7.16 -20.49
N ASP A 75 0.54 6.39 -19.45
CA ASP A 75 0.28 4.96 -19.38
C ASP A 75 -1.22 4.66 -19.54
N MET A 76 -2.08 5.43 -18.87
CA MET A 76 -3.54 5.30 -19.00
C MET A 76 -4.01 5.58 -20.44
N ARG A 77 -3.47 6.61 -21.10
CA ARG A 77 -3.84 6.94 -22.48
C ARG A 77 -3.39 5.86 -23.45
N GLU A 78 -2.18 5.34 -23.31
CA GLU A 78 -1.70 4.24 -24.16
C GLU A 78 -2.56 2.98 -23.97
N TYR A 79 -2.88 2.61 -22.73
CA TYR A 79 -3.79 1.50 -22.45
C TYR A 79 -5.17 1.70 -23.09
N GLN A 80 -5.75 2.90 -22.96
CA GLN A 80 -7.07 3.21 -23.52
C GLN A 80 -7.10 3.34 -25.04
N LYS A 81 -5.96 3.60 -25.70
CA LYS A 81 -5.86 3.52 -27.17
C LYS A 81 -6.00 2.07 -27.64
N VAL A 82 -5.39 1.13 -26.93
CA VAL A 82 -5.45 -0.31 -27.26
C VAL A 82 -6.79 -0.92 -26.82
N HIS A 83 -7.41 -0.39 -25.77
CA HIS A 83 -8.70 -0.86 -25.27
C HIS A 83 -9.74 0.26 -25.10
N PRO A 84 -10.40 0.70 -26.20
CA PRO A 84 -11.36 1.81 -26.19
C PRO A 84 -12.52 1.64 -25.20
N GLU A 85 -12.99 0.42 -24.97
CA GLU A 85 -14.05 0.13 -24.00
C GLU A 85 -13.65 0.48 -22.56
N ALA A 86 -12.35 0.38 -22.20
CA ALA A 86 -11.88 0.86 -20.90
C ALA A 86 -12.03 2.37 -20.77
N LYS A 87 -11.84 3.13 -21.87
CA LYS A 87 -12.03 4.58 -21.87
C LYS A 87 -13.49 4.95 -21.57
N GLU A 88 -14.43 4.29 -22.23
CA GLU A 88 -15.87 4.52 -22.02
C GLU A 88 -16.29 4.22 -20.57
N LYS A 89 -15.70 3.19 -19.97
CA LYS A 89 -15.96 2.78 -18.58
C LYS A 89 -15.15 3.57 -17.54
N GLY A 90 -14.26 4.47 -17.96
CA GLY A 90 -13.34 5.19 -17.06
C GLY A 90 -12.35 4.28 -16.32
N PHE A 91 -12.00 3.15 -16.92
CA PHE A 91 -11.13 2.12 -16.36
C PHE A 91 -9.66 2.31 -16.81
N GLY A 92 -8.71 1.85 -16.01
CA GLY A 92 -7.29 1.79 -16.40
C GLY A 92 -6.26 2.08 -15.31
N ARG A 93 -6.65 2.65 -14.16
CA ARG A 93 -5.69 2.92 -13.07
C ARG A 93 -5.63 1.79 -12.04
N VAL A 94 -4.42 1.45 -11.62
CA VAL A 94 -4.16 0.49 -10.53
C VAL A 94 -3.98 1.24 -9.22
N PHE A 95 -4.78 0.90 -8.21
CA PHE A 95 -4.64 1.44 -6.86
C PHE A 95 -3.42 0.84 -6.14
N ARG A 96 -2.63 1.68 -5.46
CA ARG A 96 -1.47 1.26 -4.65
C ARG A 96 -1.45 1.94 -3.28
N SER A 97 -0.52 1.53 -2.43
CA SER A 97 -0.33 2.09 -1.08
C SER A 97 0.34 3.48 -1.13
N PRO A 98 0.42 4.24 -0.02
CA PRO A 98 1.15 5.51 0.02
C PRO A 98 2.67 5.35 0.02
N THR A 99 3.19 4.14 0.22
CA THR A 99 4.64 3.86 0.19
C THR A 99 4.90 2.53 -0.51
N LEU A 100 6.07 2.41 -1.16
CA LEU A 100 6.51 1.14 -1.74
C LEU A 100 6.71 0.07 -0.65
N PHE A 101 7.17 0.45 0.55
CA PHE A 101 7.33 -0.49 1.65
C PHE A 101 6.00 -1.18 2.02
N GLU A 102 4.91 -0.41 2.14
CA GLU A 102 3.58 -0.97 2.39
C GLU A 102 3.14 -1.91 1.25
N ASP A 103 3.40 -1.56 -0.02
CA ASP A 103 3.11 -2.44 -1.15
C ASP A 103 3.88 -3.76 -1.06
N LEU A 104 5.19 -3.71 -0.79
CA LEU A 104 6.04 -4.91 -0.68
C LEU A 104 5.61 -5.82 0.47
N VAL A 105 5.28 -5.26 1.63
CA VAL A 105 4.76 -6.06 2.75
C VAL A 105 3.42 -6.70 2.35
N LYS A 106 2.51 -5.95 1.72
CA LYS A 106 1.23 -6.50 1.25
C LYS A 106 1.40 -7.60 0.21
N CYS A 107 2.41 -7.53 -0.66
CA CYS A 107 2.77 -8.63 -1.56
C CYS A 107 3.12 -9.91 -0.78
N LEU A 108 3.91 -9.80 0.29
CA LEU A 108 4.21 -10.96 1.16
C LEU A 108 2.97 -11.54 1.82
N LEU A 109 2.01 -10.68 2.20
CA LEU A 109 0.74 -11.13 2.80
C LEU A 109 -0.15 -11.87 1.79
N LEU A 110 -0.16 -11.44 0.52
CA LEU A 110 -0.94 -12.05 -0.56
C LEU A 110 -0.42 -13.44 -0.96
N CYS A 111 0.89 -13.64 -0.96
CA CYS A 111 1.50 -14.89 -1.44
C CYS A 111 1.03 -16.10 -0.63
N ASN A 112 0.56 -17.18 -1.29
CA ASN A 112 0.19 -18.45 -0.66
C ASN A 112 -0.78 -18.28 0.53
N CYS A 113 -1.78 -17.43 0.38
CA CYS A 113 -2.76 -17.16 1.41
C CYS A 113 -4.14 -16.95 0.81
N THR A 114 -5.20 -17.30 1.55
CA THR A 114 -6.55 -16.92 1.16
C THR A 114 -6.74 -15.43 1.38
N TRP A 115 -7.62 -14.81 0.59
CA TRP A 115 -7.94 -13.39 0.75
C TRP A 115 -8.38 -13.03 2.18
N SER A 116 -9.18 -13.87 2.83
CA SER A 116 -9.61 -13.67 4.23
C SER A 116 -8.43 -13.59 5.20
N ASN A 117 -7.44 -14.48 5.06
CA ASN A 117 -6.25 -14.45 5.91
C ASN A 117 -5.35 -13.25 5.58
N THR A 118 -5.23 -12.87 4.31
CA THR A 118 -4.54 -11.63 3.88
C THR A 118 -5.15 -10.40 4.57
N LEU A 119 -6.47 -10.31 4.63
CA LEU A 119 -7.17 -9.22 5.33
C LEU A 119 -6.88 -9.22 6.84
N LYS A 120 -6.91 -10.39 7.50
CA LYS A 120 -6.59 -10.52 8.93
C LYS A 120 -5.15 -10.12 9.24
N MET A 121 -4.19 -10.52 8.42
CA MET A 121 -2.78 -10.15 8.59
C MET A 121 -2.55 -8.65 8.42
N ALA A 122 -3.13 -8.04 7.38
CA ALA A 122 -2.99 -6.61 7.14
C ALA A 122 -3.59 -5.79 8.29
N ARG A 123 -4.72 -6.26 8.83
CA ARG A 123 -5.37 -5.67 9.99
C ARG A 123 -4.47 -5.76 11.24
N ALA A 124 -3.92 -6.92 11.55
CA ALA A 124 -3.04 -7.12 12.70
C ALA A 124 -1.81 -6.20 12.67
N LEU A 125 -1.25 -5.91 11.49
CA LEU A 125 -0.17 -4.93 11.36
C LEU A 125 -0.61 -3.49 11.67
N CYS A 126 -1.85 -3.11 11.33
CA CYS A 126 -2.39 -1.79 11.65
C CYS A 126 -2.77 -1.66 13.14
N GLU A 127 -3.17 -2.76 13.79
CA GLU A 127 -3.38 -2.83 15.24
C GLU A 127 -2.04 -2.67 15.98
N LEU A 128 -1.01 -3.40 15.56
CA LEU A 128 0.36 -3.24 16.07
C LEU A 128 0.86 -1.79 15.94
N GLN A 129 0.67 -1.16 14.79
CA GLN A 129 1.10 0.23 14.60
C GLN A 129 0.39 1.20 15.58
N PHE A 130 -0.89 0.95 15.85
CA PHE A 130 -1.66 1.72 16.83
C PHE A 130 -1.07 1.57 18.24
N GLU A 131 -0.73 0.35 18.64
CA GLU A 131 -0.10 0.04 19.93
C GLU A 131 1.26 0.74 20.08
N LEU A 132 2.12 0.65 19.07
CA LEU A 132 3.43 1.31 19.04
C LEU A 132 3.30 2.83 19.17
N SER A 133 2.32 3.42 18.48
CA SER A 133 2.04 4.86 18.55
C SER A 133 1.62 5.33 19.95
N ASN A 134 0.93 4.47 20.70
CA ASN A 134 0.50 4.78 22.07
C ASN A 134 1.63 4.59 23.09
N ASN A 135 2.43 3.53 22.94
CA ASN A 135 3.55 3.24 23.85
C ASN A 135 4.66 4.30 23.78
N ASN A 136 4.99 4.78 22.57
CA ASN A 136 5.96 5.87 22.39
C ASN A 136 5.54 7.16 23.13
N LYS A 137 4.23 7.43 23.25
CA LYS A 137 3.72 8.60 23.98
C LYS A 137 3.71 8.41 25.49
N ALA A 138 3.55 7.18 25.99
CA ALA A 138 3.63 6.89 27.42
C ALA A 138 5.06 7.11 27.95
N SER A 139 6.07 6.65 27.21
CA SER A 139 7.48 6.85 27.56
C SER A 139 7.93 8.32 27.47
N ALA A 140 7.37 9.12 26.55
CA ALA A 140 7.67 10.56 26.47
C ALA A 140 7.09 11.39 27.64
N ARG A 141 6.07 10.87 28.35
CA ARG A 141 5.38 11.56 29.45
C ARG A 141 5.95 11.28 30.85
N SER A 142 6.90 10.35 31.00
CA SER A 142 7.46 9.98 32.32
C SER A 142 8.46 11.01 32.89
N GLY A 143 8.77 12.09 32.17
CA GLY A 143 9.75 13.12 32.57
C GLY A 143 9.21 14.53 32.84
N GLN A 144 7.89 14.79 32.76
CA GLN A 144 7.35 16.15 32.91
C GLN A 144 6.20 16.23 33.94
N LYS A 145 6.33 17.15 34.92
CA LYS A 145 5.30 17.46 35.92
C LYS A 145 3.98 17.85 35.23
N ARG A 146 2.90 17.19 35.64
CA ARG A 146 1.52 17.36 35.14
C ARG A 146 1.10 18.83 35.09
N LYS A 147 0.94 19.38 33.88
CA LYS A 147 0.01 20.48 33.59
C LYS A 147 -1.18 19.88 32.87
N ARG A 148 -2.39 20.07 33.42
CA ARG A 148 -3.67 19.62 32.84
C ARG A 148 -3.95 20.51 31.62
N GLU A 149 -3.45 20.11 30.45
CA GLU A 149 -3.93 20.62 29.18
C GLU A 149 -4.83 19.54 28.56
N THR A 150 -6.11 19.90 28.37
CA THR A 150 -7.07 19.13 27.58
C THR A 150 -6.72 19.24 26.10
N SER A 151 -5.59 18.64 25.68
CA SER A 151 -5.30 18.52 24.25
C SER A 151 -6.11 17.34 23.70
N ASN A 152 -7.21 17.64 23.00
CA ASN A 152 -8.06 16.68 22.28
C ASN A 152 -7.36 16.05 21.05
N THR A 153 -6.04 15.91 21.06
CA THR A 153 -5.24 15.26 20.03
C THR A 153 -5.28 13.75 20.20
N TRP A 154 -6.45 13.18 19.94
CA TRP A 154 -6.62 11.75 19.77
C TRP A 154 -5.86 11.29 18.52
N PRO A 155 -5.24 10.09 18.53
CA PRO A 155 -4.44 9.61 17.41
C PRO A 155 -5.28 9.46 16.15
N CYS A 156 -4.61 9.37 15.00
CA CYS A 156 -5.19 8.94 13.74
C CYS A 156 -5.97 7.63 13.91
N LYS A 157 -7.31 7.70 13.98
CA LYS A 157 -8.17 6.52 14.14
C LYS A 157 -8.93 6.30 12.84
N VAL A 158 -8.86 5.08 12.32
CA VAL A 158 -9.86 4.60 11.37
C VAL A 158 -10.66 3.50 12.04
N ILE A 159 -11.98 3.63 12.00
CA ILE A 159 -12.90 2.62 12.50
C ILE A 159 -12.85 1.42 11.55
N ASN A 160 -12.54 0.26 12.09
CA ASN A 160 -12.58 -0.98 11.37
C ASN A 160 -14.01 -1.33 10.96
N GLN A 161 -14.21 -1.66 9.69
CA GLN A 161 -15.52 -2.04 9.16
C GLN A 161 -16.00 -3.41 9.67
N MET A 162 -15.09 -4.30 10.08
CA MET A 162 -15.47 -5.67 10.46
C MET A 162 -16.03 -5.77 11.88
N ASP A 163 -15.50 -5.00 12.83
CA ASP A 163 -15.90 -5.11 14.25
C ASP A 163 -15.89 -3.78 15.01
N GLY A 164 -15.74 -2.63 14.33
CA GLY A 164 -15.73 -1.32 14.97
C GLY A 164 -14.46 -0.99 15.76
N GLY A 165 -13.45 -1.87 15.76
CA GLY A 165 -12.16 -1.63 16.41
C GLY A 165 -11.42 -0.42 15.85
N ILE A 166 -10.52 0.18 16.64
CA ILE A 166 -9.68 1.30 16.21
C ILE A 166 -8.43 0.75 15.54
N LEU A 167 -8.16 1.17 14.30
CA LEU A 167 -6.94 0.85 13.57
C LEU A 167 -6.03 2.08 13.47
N GLY A 168 -4.73 1.83 13.59
CA GLY A 168 -3.67 2.76 13.24
C GLY A 168 -3.40 2.76 11.73
N ASN A 169 -2.29 3.39 11.35
CA ASN A 169 -1.78 3.32 9.98
C ASN A 169 -1.07 1.99 9.73
N PHE A 170 -0.68 1.74 8.49
CA PHE A 170 0.25 0.67 8.21
C PHE A 170 1.64 1.01 8.81
N PRO A 171 2.32 0.06 9.46
CA PRO A 171 3.60 0.32 10.11
C PRO A 171 4.70 0.63 9.09
N THR A 172 5.61 1.52 9.46
CA THR A 172 6.84 1.83 8.72
C THR A 172 7.87 0.72 8.87
N SER A 173 8.84 0.71 7.96
CA SER A 173 10.07 -0.06 8.11
C SER A 173 10.78 0.27 9.44
N LYS A 174 10.86 1.55 9.83
CA LYS A 174 11.46 1.97 11.11
C LYS A 174 10.75 1.40 12.33
N GLU A 175 9.42 1.49 12.39
CA GLU A 175 8.62 0.92 13.49
C GLU A 175 8.81 -0.60 13.58
N LEU A 176 8.84 -1.31 12.45
CA LEU A 176 9.01 -2.76 12.44
C LEU A 176 10.45 -3.21 12.71
N ALA A 177 11.45 -2.49 12.21
CA ALA A 177 12.86 -2.89 12.32
C ALA A 177 13.34 -2.91 13.78
N GLY A 178 12.74 -2.07 14.64
CA GLY A 178 13.02 -1.99 16.08
C GLY A 178 12.36 -3.09 16.92
N LEU A 179 11.50 -3.93 16.35
CA LEU A 179 10.82 -5.00 17.07
C LEU A 179 11.72 -6.22 17.25
N ASP A 180 11.52 -6.91 18.38
CA ASP A 180 12.04 -8.25 18.58
C ASP A 180 11.28 -9.28 17.74
N GLU A 181 12.01 -10.24 17.17
CA GLU A 181 11.42 -11.25 16.29
C GLU A 181 10.49 -12.19 17.05
N ASN A 182 10.87 -12.60 18.26
CA ASN A 182 10.07 -13.55 19.03
C ASN A 182 8.78 -12.89 19.50
N THR A 183 8.83 -11.62 19.91
CA THR A 183 7.64 -10.83 20.26
C THR A 183 6.66 -10.73 19.09
N LEU A 184 7.11 -10.34 17.89
CA LEU A 184 6.19 -10.22 16.75
C LEU A 184 5.55 -11.57 16.39
N VAL A 185 6.31 -12.66 16.46
CA VAL A 185 5.80 -14.02 16.16
C VAL A 185 4.83 -14.51 17.24
N SER A 186 5.09 -14.23 18.52
CA SER A 186 4.28 -14.71 19.64
C SER A 186 2.99 -13.93 19.80
N GLU A 187 3.03 -12.60 19.65
CA GLU A 187 1.90 -11.70 19.84
C GLU A 187 1.02 -11.61 18.58
N HIS A 188 1.61 -11.69 17.38
CA HIS A 188 0.87 -11.61 16.10
C HIS A 188 0.93 -12.92 15.31
N LYS A 189 0.50 -14.02 15.94
CA LYS A 189 0.50 -15.39 15.36
C LYS A 189 -0.13 -15.50 13.98
N VAL A 190 -1.09 -14.63 13.65
CA VAL A 190 -1.75 -14.58 12.33
C VAL A 190 -0.78 -14.35 11.17
N LEU A 191 0.37 -13.70 11.41
CA LEU A 191 1.39 -13.48 10.39
C LEU A 191 2.16 -14.77 10.05
N GLY A 192 2.21 -15.73 10.98
CA GLY A 192 2.97 -16.99 10.82
C GLY A 192 4.43 -16.74 10.42
N TYR A 193 4.93 -17.52 9.44
CA TYR A 193 6.31 -17.39 8.95
C TYR A 193 6.61 -16.03 8.31
N ARG A 194 5.58 -15.28 7.88
CA ARG A 194 5.75 -13.97 7.22
C ARG A 194 6.26 -12.91 8.18
N ALA A 195 6.00 -13.04 9.49
CA ALA A 195 6.54 -12.12 10.50
C ALA A 195 8.06 -11.94 10.36
N LYS A 196 8.79 -13.05 10.19
CA LYS A 196 10.24 -13.05 10.00
C LYS A 196 10.67 -12.40 8.68
N LEU A 197 9.91 -12.62 7.61
CA LEU A 197 10.18 -12.01 6.30
C LEU A 197 9.97 -10.49 6.34
N ILE A 198 8.89 -10.04 6.99
CA ILE A 198 8.55 -8.63 7.15
C ILE A 198 9.61 -7.91 7.99
N LEU A 199 10.04 -8.49 9.11
CA LEU A 199 11.12 -7.92 9.94
C LEU A 199 12.44 -7.85 9.18
N LYS A 200 12.78 -8.90 8.42
CA LYS A 200 13.97 -8.87 7.59
C LYS A 200 13.90 -7.76 6.54
N LEU A 201 12.79 -7.64 5.82
CA LEU A 201 12.58 -6.57 4.83
C LEU A 201 12.70 -5.19 5.48
N ALA A 202 12.05 -4.97 6.62
CA ALA A 202 12.14 -3.72 7.37
C ALA A 202 13.59 -3.36 7.74
N ARG A 203 14.34 -4.32 8.30
CA ARG A 203 15.74 -4.13 8.68
C ARG A 203 16.66 -3.90 7.48
N ASP A 204 16.46 -4.63 6.37
CA ASP A 204 17.23 -4.47 5.15
C ASP A 204 16.99 -3.08 4.52
N VAL A 205 15.77 -2.54 4.62
CA VAL A 205 15.43 -1.17 4.20
C VAL A 205 16.09 -0.13 5.11
N GLU A 206 15.93 -0.24 6.43
CA GLU A 206 16.50 0.73 7.38
C GLU A 206 18.04 0.74 7.39
N ARG A 207 18.68 -0.39 7.07
CA ARG A 207 20.14 -0.49 6.90
C ARG A 207 20.64 0.04 5.56
N GLY A 208 19.73 0.32 4.61
CA GLY A 208 20.08 0.73 3.25
C GLY A 208 20.53 -0.41 2.34
N THR A 209 20.44 -1.68 2.76
CA THR A 209 20.67 -2.85 1.90
C THR A 209 19.67 -2.89 0.74
N ILE A 210 18.43 -2.46 1.01
CA ILE A 210 17.37 -2.30 0.01
C ILE A 210 16.98 -0.82 -0.02
N ARG A 211 17.45 -0.10 -1.04
CA ARG A 211 17.10 1.31 -1.27
C ARG A 211 15.80 1.39 -2.08
N LEU A 212 14.68 1.64 -1.39
CA LEU A 212 13.36 1.58 -2.02
C LEU A 212 13.12 2.66 -3.09
N HIS A 213 13.66 3.86 -2.90
CA HIS A 213 13.50 4.98 -3.85
C HIS A 213 14.05 4.63 -5.24
N GLU A 214 15.14 3.87 -5.31
CA GLU A 214 15.75 3.45 -6.58
C GLU A 214 14.85 2.58 -7.45
N PHE A 215 13.86 1.89 -6.88
CA PHE A 215 12.92 1.10 -7.67
C PHE A 215 11.89 1.97 -8.38
N GLU A 216 11.48 3.08 -7.78
CA GLU A 216 10.54 4.01 -8.39
C GLU A 216 11.26 5.04 -9.28
N GLU A 217 12.47 5.48 -8.92
CA GLU A 217 13.31 6.34 -9.79
C GLU A 217 13.77 5.62 -11.07
N ALA A 218 13.96 4.30 -11.03
CA ALA A 218 14.27 3.50 -12.21
C ALA A 218 13.21 3.62 -13.32
N LEU A 219 12.01 4.11 -13.02
CA LEU A 219 11.01 4.43 -14.03
C LEU A 219 11.48 5.58 -14.93
N ASP A 220 12.12 6.60 -14.36
CA ASP A 220 12.56 7.82 -15.07
C ASP A 220 13.86 7.64 -15.85
N ASP A 221 14.54 6.50 -15.66
CA ASP A 221 15.78 6.17 -16.34
C ASP A 221 15.55 5.20 -17.51
N MET A 222 15.74 5.69 -18.74
CA MET A 222 15.63 4.89 -19.96
C MET A 222 16.64 3.73 -20.05
N SER A 223 17.70 3.73 -19.22
CA SER A 223 18.68 2.66 -19.12
C SER A 223 18.27 1.53 -18.17
N PHE A 224 17.30 1.78 -17.27
CA PHE A 224 16.72 0.76 -16.42
C PHE A 224 15.58 0.06 -17.15
N ASN A 225 15.73 -1.25 -17.36
CA ASN A 225 14.63 -2.08 -17.84
C ASN A 225 13.94 -2.80 -16.68
N GLN A 226 12.67 -3.10 -16.85
CA GLN A 226 11.85 -3.86 -15.91
C GLN A 226 12.54 -5.14 -15.41
N ASP A 227 13.29 -5.84 -16.27
CA ASP A 227 14.00 -7.07 -15.92
C ASP A 227 15.07 -6.84 -14.84
N GLN A 228 15.74 -5.68 -14.83
CA GLN A 228 16.67 -5.32 -13.76
C GLN A 228 15.94 -5.14 -12.44
N VAL A 229 14.79 -4.45 -12.44
CA VAL A 229 13.95 -4.26 -11.25
C VAL A 229 13.43 -5.60 -10.75
N PHE A 230 12.93 -6.46 -11.65
CA PHE A 230 12.49 -7.82 -11.33
C PHE A 230 13.61 -8.66 -10.70
N ARG A 231 14.81 -8.68 -11.29
CA ARG A 231 15.97 -9.40 -10.73
C ARG A 231 16.37 -8.90 -9.35
N ARG A 232 16.24 -7.60 -9.08
CA ARG A 232 16.48 -7.02 -7.76
C ARG A 232 15.40 -7.44 -6.75
N LEU A 233 14.12 -7.40 -7.14
CA LEU A 233 13.01 -7.85 -6.29
C LEU A 233 13.12 -9.34 -5.95
N MET A 234 13.50 -10.20 -6.91
CA MET A 234 13.70 -11.64 -6.70
C MET A 234 14.80 -11.97 -5.67
N LYS A 235 15.71 -11.04 -5.37
CA LYS A 235 16.73 -11.22 -4.31
C LYS A 235 16.17 -10.97 -2.91
N ILE A 236 14.98 -10.37 -2.78
CA ILE A 236 14.34 -10.12 -1.50
C ILE A 236 13.78 -11.43 -0.97
N LYS A 237 14.14 -11.79 0.27
CA LYS A 237 13.67 -13.04 0.88
C LYS A 237 12.14 -13.05 0.98
N GLY A 238 11.51 -14.08 0.44
CA GLY A 238 10.04 -14.21 0.38
C GLY A 238 9.42 -13.71 -0.92
N PHE A 239 10.20 -13.11 -1.82
CA PHE A 239 9.74 -12.67 -3.13
C PHE A 239 10.00 -13.74 -4.19
N GLY A 240 8.94 -14.47 -4.55
CA GLY A 240 8.91 -15.28 -5.76
C GLY A 240 8.36 -14.50 -6.96
N SER A 241 8.18 -15.17 -8.10
CA SER A 241 7.67 -14.56 -9.34
C SER A 241 6.35 -13.81 -9.15
N TYR A 242 5.39 -14.41 -8.44
CA TYR A 242 4.09 -13.79 -8.15
C TYR A 242 4.20 -12.53 -7.28
N ALA A 243 5.03 -12.57 -6.23
CA ALA A 243 5.26 -11.41 -5.36
C ALA A 243 5.92 -10.26 -6.14
N CYS A 244 6.90 -10.60 -6.98
CA CYS A 244 7.60 -9.64 -7.82
C CYS A 244 6.68 -9.00 -8.87
N ALA A 245 5.81 -9.78 -9.51
CA ALA A 245 4.82 -9.27 -10.46
C ALA A 245 3.86 -8.26 -9.79
N ASN A 246 3.34 -8.57 -8.61
CA ASN A 246 2.53 -7.62 -7.83
C ASN A 246 3.31 -6.34 -7.50
N ALA A 247 4.55 -6.48 -7.01
CA ALA A 247 5.38 -5.34 -6.66
C ALA A 247 5.70 -4.46 -7.88
N LEU A 248 5.96 -5.05 -9.04
CA LEU A 248 6.18 -4.33 -10.29
C LEU A 248 4.97 -3.50 -10.71
N MET A 249 3.76 -4.07 -10.63
CA MET A 249 2.54 -3.30 -10.89
C MET A 249 2.36 -2.13 -9.90
N CYS A 250 2.76 -2.31 -8.63
CA CYS A 250 2.77 -1.23 -7.64
C CYS A 250 3.86 -0.18 -7.90
N ILE A 251 4.96 -0.53 -8.56
CA ILE A 251 6.00 0.42 -8.99
C ILE A 251 5.50 1.19 -10.22
N GLY A 252 5.02 0.49 -11.24
CA GLY A 252 4.55 1.08 -12.51
C GLY A 252 4.92 0.27 -13.76
N TYR A 253 5.42 -0.95 -13.58
CA TYR A 253 5.66 -1.90 -14.68
C TYR A 253 4.51 -2.88 -14.76
N TYR A 254 3.86 -2.96 -15.91
CA TYR A 254 2.61 -3.71 -16.12
C TYR A 254 2.78 -5.00 -16.93
N GLN A 255 3.99 -5.28 -17.44
CA GLN A 255 4.27 -6.37 -18.36
C GLN A 255 4.40 -7.74 -17.63
N HIS A 256 4.52 -7.74 -16.30
CA HIS A 256 4.41 -8.94 -15.48
C HIS A 256 3.09 -8.95 -14.72
N VAL A 257 2.13 -9.72 -15.24
CA VAL A 257 0.82 -9.88 -14.61
C VAL A 257 0.92 -10.92 -13.47
N PRO A 258 0.51 -10.58 -12.23
CA PRO A 258 0.49 -11.52 -11.12
C PRO A 258 -0.66 -12.52 -11.27
N LEU A 259 -0.39 -13.65 -11.92
CA LEU A 259 -1.38 -14.72 -12.10
C LEU A 259 -1.37 -15.65 -10.89
N ASP A 260 -2.47 -15.68 -10.14
CA ASP A 260 -2.74 -16.70 -9.12
C ASP A 260 -3.66 -17.81 -9.64
N THR A 261 -3.89 -18.82 -8.80
CA THR A 261 -4.71 -19.99 -9.14
C THR A 261 -6.16 -19.61 -9.48
N GLU A 262 -6.73 -18.59 -8.82
CA GLU A 262 -8.10 -18.14 -9.10
C GLU A 262 -8.18 -17.33 -10.39
N THR A 263 -7.17 -16.51 -10.68
CA THR A 263 -7.04 -15.78 -11.94
C THR A 263 -6.95 -16.77 -13.10
N ILE A 264 -6.12 -17.81 -12.97
CA ILE A 264 -6.02 -18.89 -13.97
C ILE A 264 -7.36 -19.61 -14.13
N ARG A 265 -8.04 -19.96 -13.03
CA ARG A 265 -9.37 -20.61 -13.07
C ARG A 265 -10.39 -19.76 -13.84
N HIS A 266 -10.49 -18.47 -13.52
CA HIS A 266 -11.42 -17.56 -14.20
C HIS A 266 -11.08 -17.34 -15.67
N LEU A 267 -9.79 -17.24 -16.01
CA LEU A 267 -9.38 -17.16 -17.40
C LEU A 267 -9.77 -18.44 -18.15
N GLN A 268 -9.62 -19.62 -17.55
CA GLN A 268 -10.04 -20.90 -18.14
C GLN A 268 -11.56 -20.98 -18.32
N GLU A 269 -12.36 -20.41 -17.42
CA GLU A 269 -13.82 -20.34 -17.55
C GLU A 269 -14.26 -19.38 -18.66
N ALA A 270 -13.57 -18.24 -18.80
CA ALA A 270 -13.85 -17.26 -19.84
C ALA A 270 -13.36 -17.69 -21.23
N SER A 271 -12.26 -18.44 -21.30
CA SER A 271 -11.71 -18.99 -22.53
C SER A 271 -12.25 -20.40 -22.76
N SER A 272 -13.26 -20.56 -23.62
CA SER A 272 -13.86 -21.87 -23.96
C SER A 272 -12.90 -22.91 -24.59
N THR A 273 -11.59 -22.67 -24.62
CA THR A 273 -10.56 -23.59 -25.13
C THR A 273 -9.19 -23.29 -24.49
N LYS A 274 -8.48 -24.32 -23.99
CA LYS A 274 -7.17 -24.17 -23.29
C LYS A 274 -6.07 -23.51 -24.15
N HIS A 275 -6.18 -23.54 -25.48
CA HIS A 275 -5.22 -22.91 -26.39
C HIS A 275 -5.30 -21.38 -26.40
N THR A 276 -6.47 -20.80 -26.11
CA THR A 276 -6.67 -19.35 -26.09
C THR A 276 -6.09 -18.70 -24.83
N LEU A 277 -5.92 -19.47 -23.75
CA LEU A 277 -5.35 -19.02 -22.48
C LEU A 277 -3.90 -18.54 -22.65
N TYR A 278 -3.07 -19.34 -23.32
CA TYR A 278 -1.69 -18.97 -23.61
C TYR A 278 -1.64 -17.76 -24.54
N SER A 279 -2.48 -17.72 -25.58
CA SER A 279 -2.56 -16.55 -26.48
C SER A 279 -2.97 -15.27 -25.76
N PHE A 280 -3.93 -15.32 -24.81
CA PHE A 280 -4.36 -14.16 -24.01
C PHE A 280 -3.29 -13.71 -23.00
N ILE A 281 -2.58 -14.65 -22.39
CA ILE A 281 -1.45 -14.35 -21.48
C ILE A 281 -0.30 -13.74 -22.28
N TYR A 282 0.01 -14.27 -23.46
CA TYR A 282 0.99 -13.67 -24.37
C TYR A 282 0.55 -12.30 -24.89
N LEU A 283 -0.75 -12.10 -25.15
CA LEU A 283 -1.33 -10.78 -25.47
C LEU A 283 -0.99 -9.81 -24.32
N PHE A 284 -1.39 -10.10 -23.09
CA PHE A 284 -1.12 -9.24 -21.91
C PHE A 284 0.37 -9.01 -21.58
N ILE A 285 1.28 -9.90 -22.01
CA ILE A 285 2.73 -9.77 -21.79
C ILE A 285 3.40 -8.96 -22.91
N TYR A 286 2.80 -8.88 -24.11
CA TYR A 286 3.33 -8.18 -25.29
C TYR A 286 2.67 -6.82 -25.59
N PHE A 287 1.86 -6.27 -24.68
CA PHE A 287 1.42 -4.86 -24.69
C PHE A 287 2.03 -4.11 -23.51
#